data_AF-A0A7I8ELJ8-F1
#
_entry.id   AF-A0A7I8ELJ8-F1
#
_cell.length_a   1.000
_cell.length_b   1.000
_cell.length_c   1.000
_cell.angle_alpha   90.00
_cell.angle_beta   90.00
_cell.angle_gamma   90.00
#
_symmetry.space_group_name_H-M   'P 1'
#
loop_
_entity.id
_entity.type
_entity.pdbx_description
1 polymer ?
#
loop_
_entity_poly.entity_id
_entity_poly.type
_entity_poly.pdbx_seq_one_letter_code
_entity_poly.pdbx_strand_id
1 'polypeptide(L)'
;MKYNKVYRTYKTNNYEYEGKKAMDYYQFFDTQIVSYAFKGMYTVNLHNSAISSIVASEFLLLQSSNPKKPNYYLPRLHIDDLLYLPISFQRPHPRHPHNRPVFGKGRTDSVVMEFGLDHEPIIEFSNIALADIINNRYAKIFYTSIQHLGKDQQKILRKRFQFLLDNELRCVPLNKEILDLSFLLLKGFMERHNIKQNFRNSWNDILILATALAFSADLDTRDNELSRFAVEQYAQSFKNTDSFIHLSFTKDELTQQKPNRESKGYINRGWKAKFHH
;
A
#
# COMPACT_ATOMS: atom_id res chain seq x y z
N MET A 1 -17.91 -11.09 -50.15
CA MET A 1 -18.10 -9.97 -49.21
C MET A 1 -16.88 -9.89 -48.29
N LYS A 2 -16.04 -8.87 -48.46
CA LYS A 2 -14.83 -8.64 -47.64
C LYS A 2 -15.23 -7.84 -46.40
N TYR A 3 -15.03 -8.40 -45.21
CA TYR A 3 -15.18 -7.66 -43.96
C TYR A 3 -13.89 -6.86 -43.68
N ASN A 4 -13.99 -5.53 -43.77
CA ASN A 4 -12.94 -4.62 -43.33
C ASN A 4 -12.82 -4.67 -41.80
N LYS A 5 -11.70 -5.22 -41.29
CA LYS A 5 -11.28 -5.02 -39.90
C LYS A 5 -10.73 -3.61 -39.76
N VAL A 6 -11.52 -2.72 -39.19
CA VAL A 6 -11.05 -1.42 -38.71
C VAL A 6 -10.20 -1.66 -37.48
N TYR A 7 -8.89 -1.56 -37.61
CA TYR A 7 -7.97 -1.49 -36.48
C TYR A 7 -8.18 -0.14 -35.79
N ARG A 8 -8.97 -0.10 -34.72
CA ARG A 8 -8.93 1.02 -33.78
C ARG A 8 -7.71 0.84 -32.89
N THR A 9 -6.66 1.58 -33.21
CA THR A 9 -5.57 1.92 -32.29
C THR A 9 -6.16 2.71 -31.12
N TYR A 10 -6.41 2.03 -30.01
CA TYR A 10 -6.70 2.71 -28.76
C TYR A 10 -5.39 3.21 -28.18
N LYS A 11 -5.21 4.54 -28.23
CA LYS A 11 -4.21 5.23 -27.41
C LYS A 11 -4.38 4.73 -25.98
N THR A 12 -3.37 4.02 -25.48
CA THR A 12 -3.15 3.86 -24.06
C THR A 12 -3.04 5.27 -23.50
N ASN A 13 -4.08 5.73 -22.81
CA ASN A 13 -3.99 6.96 -22.03
C ASN A 13 -2.90 6.72 -20.99
N ASN A 14 -1.74 7.32 -21.24
CA ASN A 14 -0.78 7.62 -20.22
C ASN A 14 -1.58 8.33 -19.11
N TYR A 15 -1.76 7.67 -17.97
CA TYR A 15 -2.03 8.38 -16.73
C TYR A 15 -0.73 9.09 -16.37
N GLU A 16 -0.40 10.13 -17.12
CA GLU A 16 0.34 11.25 -16.58
C GLU A 16 -0.51 11.72 -15.41
N TYR A 17 0.06 11.63 -14.21
CA TYR A 17 -0.39 12.38 -13.04
C TYR A 17 -0.29 13.87 -13.43
N GLU A 18 -1.30 14.35 -14.16
CA GLU A 18 -1.37 15.73 -14.61
C GLU A 18 -1.51 16.62 -13.38
N GLY A 19 -0.47 17.41 -13.16
CA GLY A 19 -0.63 18.77 -12.67
C GLY A 19 -0.64 18.93 -11.16
N LYS A 20 0.57 19.12 -10.62
CA LYS A 20 0.90 20.26 -9.74
C LYS A 20 -0.30 21.17 -9.41
N LYS A 21 -1.07 20.83 -8.38
CA LYS A 21 -1.97 21.76 -7.68
C LYS A 21 -2.07 21.27 -6.23
N ALA A 22 -1.56 22.11 -5.32
CA ALA A 22 -1.47 21.92 -3.87
C ALA A 22 -0.82 20.59 -3.46
N MET A 23 0.51 20.61 -3.31
CA MET A 23 1.22 19.59 -2.56
C MET A 23 0.89 19.84 -1.08
N ASP A 24 -0.34 19.49 -0.67
CA ASP A 24 -0.71 19.45 0.73
C ASP A 24 0.28 18.48 1.39
N TYR A 25 1.00 18.97 2.40
CA TYR A 25 1.92 18.17 3.20
C TYR A 25 1.13 17.00 3.78
N TYR A 26 1.25 15.83 3.17
CA TYR A 26 0.63 14.65 3.74
C TYR A 26 1.44 14.25 4.97
N GLN A 27 0.76 14.12 6.12
CA GLN A 27 1.29 13.31 7.20
C GLN A 27 1.01 11.84 6.84
N PHE A 28 2.05 11.01 6.83
CA PHE A 28 1.91 9.56 6.77
C PHE A 28 1.89 8.95 8.15
N PHE A 29 1.16 7.85 8.29
CA PHE A 29 1.04 7.08 9.52
C PHE A 29 1.40 5.62 9.30
N ASP A 30 2.16 5.05 10.22
CA ASP A 30 2.35 3.61 10.25
C ASP A 30 1.08 2.85 10.70
N THR A 31 1.08 1.53 10.50
CA THR A 31 -0.04 0.65 10.87
C THR A 31 -0.35 0.65 12.35
N GLN A 32 0.64 0.81 13.22
CA GLN A 32 0.44 0.82 14.67
C GLN A 32 -0.29 2.10 15.09
N ILE A 33 0.09 3.27 14.56
CA ILE A 33 -0.58 4.54 14.84
C ILE A 33 -2.05 4.46 14.45
N VAL A 34 -2.34 4.04 13.22
CA VAL A 34 -3.73 3.88 12.73
C VAL A 34 -4.50 2.88 13.60
N SER A 35 -3.87 1.78 13.98
CA SER A 35 -4.49 0.74 14.83
C SER A 35 -4.79 1.23 16.25
N TYR A 36 -3.93 2.04 16.84
CA TYR A 36 -4.11 2.58 18.18
C TYR A 36 -5.14 3.71 18.20
N ALA A 37 -5.13 4.59 17.19
CA ALA A 37 -6.17 5.60 17.00
C ALA A 37 -7.56 4.95 16.84
N PHE A 38 -7.68 3.89 16.04
CA PHE A 38 -8.93 3.11 15.91
C PHE A 38 -9.43 2.53 17.23
N LYS A 39 -8.52 2.14 18.13
CA LYS A 39 -8.86 1.62 19.47
C LYS A 39 -9.17 2.73 20.48
N GLY A 40 -9.08 4.00 20.10
CA GLY A 40 -9.23 5.14 21.00
C GLY A 40 -8.09 5.28 22.03
N MET A 41 -6.92 4.68 21.75
CA MET A 41 -5.78 4.71 22.66
C MET A 41 -4.96 6.01 22.55
N TYR A 42 -5.08 6.74 21.43
CA TYR A 42 -4.39 8.01 21.22
C TYR A 42 -5.31 9.08 20.65
N THR A 43 -5.04 10.32 21.06
CA THR A 43 -5.52 11.53 20.39
C THR A 43 -4.51 11.95 19.32
N VAL A 44 -4.42 11.16 18.24
CA VAL A 44 -3.72 11.58 17.01
C VAL A 44 -4.78 12.08 16.04
N ASN A 45 -4.56 13.26 15.46
CA ASN A 45 -5.43 13.77 14.41
C ASN A 45 -5.05 13.11 13.08
N LEU A 46 -5.86 12.15 12.65
CA LEU A 46 -5.69 11.46 11.36
C LEU A 46 -6.40 12.16 10.20
N HIS A 47 -7.15 13.24 10.47
CA HIS A 47 -8.00 13.89 9.48
C HIS A 47 -7.19 14.37 8.26
N ASN A 48 -7.67 14.09 7.05
CA ASN A 48 -7.06 14.52 5.78
C ASN A 48 -5.59 14.08 5.58
N SER A 49 -5.17 13.03 6.26
CA SER A 49 -3.81 12.51 6.18
C SER A 49 -3.70 11.35 5.19
N ALA A 50 -2.49 10.81 5.00
CA ALA A 50 -2.22 9.72 4.08
C ALA A 50 -1.73 8.45 4.79
N ILE A 51 -1.99 7.31 4.15
CA ILE A 51 -1.43 6.01 4.49
C ILE A 51 -0.97 5.33 3.21
N SER A 52 0.04 4.47 3.28
CA SER A 52 0.39 3.62 2.15
C SER A 52 -0.65 2.50 1.99
N SER A 53 -0.73 1.90 0.80
CA SER A 53 -1.52 0.70 0.57
C SER A 53 -1.09 -0.47 1.45
N ILE A 54 0.17 -0.49 1.92
CA ILE A 54 0.68 -1.46 2.90
C ILE A 54 -0.01 -1.28 4.25
N VAL A 55 -0.05 -0.05 4.76
CA VAL A 55 -0.74 0.26 6.02
C VAL A 55 -2.21 -0.09 5.93
N ALA A 56 -2.86 0.28 4.83
CA ALA A 56 -4.25 -0.08 4.59
C ALA A 56 -4.45 -1.61 4.53
N SER A 57 -3.56 -2.32 3.85
CA SER A 57 -3.60 -3.77 3.67
C SER A 57 -3.43 -4.53 4.99
N GLU A 58 -2.48 -4.11 5.84
CA GLU A 58 -2.30 -4.66 7.19
C GLU A 58 -3.47 -4.32 8.11
N PHE A 59 -3.87 -3.05 8.16
CA PHE A 59 -4.96 -2.58 9.00
C PHE A 59 -6.29 -3.26 8.63
N LEU A 60 -6.56 -3.49 7.35
CA LEU A 60 -7.76 -4.18 6.89
C LEU A 60 -7.59 -5.69 6.79
N LEU A 61 -6.51 -6.26 7.34
CA LEU A 61 -6.24 -7.71 7.35
C LEU A 61 -6.35 -8.33 5.94
N LEU A 62 -6.00 -7.60 4.89
CA LEU A 62 -5.95 -8.11 3.54
C LEU A 62 -4.75 -9.06 3.39
N GLN A 63 -3.62 -8.72 4.00
CA GLN A 63 -2.45 -9.58 4.10
C GLN A 63 -2.75 -10.83 4.96
N SER A 64 -2.41 -12.02 4.45
CA SER A 64 -2.42 -13.24 5.26
C SER A 64 -1.03 -13.56 5.81
N SER A 65 -0.94 -14.55 6.71
CA SER A 65 0.35 -15.10 7.16
C SER A 65 1.17 -15.73 6.03
N ASN A 66 0.52 -16.13 4.93
CA ASN A 66 1.20 -16.57 3.72
C ASN A 66 1.49 -15.36 2.81
N PRO A 67 2.75 -15.00 2.54
CA PRO A 67 3.11 -13.85 1.72
C PRO A 67 2.70 -13.96 0.25
N LYS A 68 2.25 -15.14 -0.19
CA LYS A 68 1.82 -15.41 -1.58
C LYS A 68 0.29 -15.45 -1.74
N LYS A 69 -0.49 -15.22 -0.66
CA LYS A 69 -1.96 -15.24 -0.68
C LYS A 69 -2.55 -14.14 0.22
N PRO A 70 -3.59 -13.42 -0.21
CA PRO A 70 -4.33 -12.52 0.67
C PRO A 70 -5.51 -13.26 1.34
N ASN A 71 -6.09 -12.66 2.38
CA ASN A 71 -7.29 -13.17 3.05
C ASN A 71 -8.56 -12.98 2.20
N TYR A 72 -8.58 -11.95 1.37
CA TYR A 72 -9.65 -11.66 0.40
C TYR A 72 -9.07 -10.87 -0.79
N TYR A 73 -9.85 -10.65 -1.84
CA TYR A 73 -9.43 -9.89 -3.01
C TYR A 73 -10.35 -8.69 -3.21
N LEU A 74 -9.77 -7.56 -3.62
CA LEU A 74 -10.52 -6.40 -4.07
C LEU A 74 -10.44 -6.31 -5.60
N PRO A 75 -11.57 -6.05 -6.28
CA PRO A 75 -11.56 -5.93 -7.72
C PRO A 75 -10.92 -4.60 -8.14
N ARG A 76 -10.13 -4.63 -9.20
CA ARG A 76 -9.79 -3.40 -9.92
C ARG A 76 -11.05 -2.86 -10.58
N LEU A 77 -11.31 -1.57 -10.43
CA LEU A 77 -12.51 -0.94 -10.94
C LEU A 77 -12.18 -0.21 -12.23
N HIS A 78 -12.77 -0.62 -13.34
CA HIS A 78 -12.85 0.22 -14.53
C HIS A 78 -14.09 1.11 -14.49
N ILE A 79 -14.09 2.22 -15.23
CA ILE A 79 -15.24 3.13 -15.34
C ILE A 79 -16.51 2.37 -15.75
N ASP A 80 -16.36 1.38 -16.64
CA ASP A 80 -17.47 0.51 -17.04
C ASP A 80 -17.97 -0.37 -15.88
N ASP A 81 -17.07 -0.86 -15.01
CA ASP A 81 -17.48 -1.65 -13.83
C ASP A 81 -18.35 -0.84 -12.87
N LEU A 82 -18.10 0.48 -12.75
CA LEU A 82 -18.87 1.38 -11.88
C LEU A 82 -20.29 1.62 -12.40
N LEU A 83 -20.45 1.77 -13.72
CA LEU A 83 -21.75 1.96 -14.37
C LEU A 83 -22.60 0.69 -14.33
N TYR A 84 -21.95 -0.47 -14.39
CA TYR A 84 -22.64 -1.74 -14.45
C TYR A 84 -22.74 -2.49 -13.14
N LEU A 85 -22.11 -2.05 -12.02
CA LEU A 85 -22.10 -2.71 -10.70
C LEU A 85 -23.43 -3.44 -10.47
N PRO A 86 -23.57 -4.73 -10.85
CA PRO A 86 -24.90 -5.23 -11.05
C PRO A 86 -25.60 -5.33 -9.70
N ILE A 87 -26.92 -5.18 -9.73
CA ILE A 87 -27.80 -5.50 -8.61
C ILE A 87 -27.48 -6.90 -8.05
N SER A 88 -26.87 -7.79 -8.85
CA SER A 88 -26.35 -9.09 -8.42
C SER A 88 -25.17 -9.06 -7.43
N PHE A 89 -24.49 -7.94 -7.20
CA PHE A 89 -23.59 -7.79 -6.04
C PHE A 89 -24.32 -7.75 -4.70
N GLN A 90 -25.67 -7.64 -4.70
CA GLN A 90 -26.48 -7.67 -3.48
C GLN A 90 -26.78 -9.09 -2.99
N ARG A 91 -26.59 -10.13 -3.82
CA ARG A 91 -26.86 -11.52 -3.44
C ARG A 91 -25.77 -12.43 -3.99
N PRO A 92 -25.02 -13.15 -3.14
CA PRO A 92 -24.19 -14.25 -3.60
C PRO A 92 -25.03 -15.13 -4.52
N HIS A 93 -24.52 -15.47 -5.71
CA HIS A 93 -25.18 -16.42 -6.60
C HIS A 93 -25.53 -17.66 -5.76
N PRO A 94 -26.73 -18.28 -5.88
CA PRO A 94 -27.12 -19.43 -5.03
C PRO A 94 -26.16 -20.62 -5.06
N ARG A 95 -25.24 -20.67 -6.03
CA ARG A 95 -24.23 -21.70 -6.22
C ARG A 95 -22.82 -21.27 -5.77
N HIS A 96 -22.66 -20.04 -5.29
CA HIS A 96 -21.40 -19.57 -4.75
C HIS A 96 -21.23 -20.15 -3.35
N PRO A 97 -20.22 -20.99 -3.09
CA PRO A 97 -20.01 -21.52 -1.77
C PRO A 97 -19.78 -20.37 -0.80
N HIS A 98 -20.42 -20.42 0.37
CA HIS A 98 -20.32 -19.38 1.40
C HIS A 98 -18.87 -19.08 1.83
N ASN A 99 -17.93 -20.01 1.57
CA ASN A 99 -16.53 -19.92 1.96
C ASN A 99 -15.57 -19.58 0.81
N ARG A 100 -16.07 -19.15 -0.36
CA ARG A 100 -15.21 -18.74 -1.48
C ARG A 100 -15.17 -17.22 -1.64
N PRO A 101 -13.98 -16.62 -1.89
CA PRO A 101 -13.87 -15.21 -2.21
C PRO A 101 -14.82 -14.80 -3.35
N VAL A 102 -15.55 -13.71 -3.16
CA VAL A 102 -16.48 -13.18 -4.17
C VAL A 102 -15.72 -12.69 -5.40
N PHE A 103 -14.54 -12.10 -5.16
CA PHE A 103 -13.60 -11.73 -6.22
C PHE A 103 -12.42 -12.70 -6.19
N GLY A 104 -11.98 -13.13 -7.38
CA GLY A 104 -10.84 -14.01 -7.55
C GLY A 104 -9.55 -13.26 -7.88
N LYS A 105 -8.42 -13.96 -7.79
CA LYS A 105 -7.07 -13.44 -8.13
C LYS A 105 -7.01 -12.76 -9.50
N GLY A 106 -7.76 -13.24 -10.49
CA GLY A 106 -7.78 -12.67 -11.84
C GLY A 106 -8.55 -11.35 -12.00
N ARG A 107 -9.15 -10.80 -10.93
CA ARG A 107 -9.86 -9.52 -10.95
C ARG A 107 -9.17 -8.43 -10.12
N THR A 108 -8.02 -8.72 -9.54
CA THR A 108 -7.25 -7.76 -8.72
C THR A 108 -5.92 -7.47 -9.39
N ASP A 109 -5.35 -6.31 -9.10
CA ASP A 109 -3.94 -6.05 -9.35
C ASP A 109 -3.06 -6.74 -8.28
N SER A 110 -1.77 -6.90 -8.58
CA SER A 110 -0.78 -7.36 -7.61
C SER A 110 0.63 -6.84 -7.91
N VAL A 111 1.45 -6.76 -6.87
CA VAL A 111 2.88 -6.42 -6.95
C VAL A 111 3.67 -7.62 -6.44
N VAL A 112 4.44 -8.26 -7.31
CA VAL A 112 5.32 -9.37 -6.96
C VAL A 112 6.71 -8.79 -6.70
N MET A 113 7.22 -8.98 -5.50
CA MET A 113 8.54 -8.51 -5.05
C MET A 113 9.43 -9.73 -4.83
N GLU A 114 10.52 -9.79 -5.60
CA GLU A 114 11.48 -10.89 -5.60
C GLU A 114 12.78 -10.41 -4.97
N PHE A 115 13.32 -11.16 -4.01
CA PHE A 115 14.52 -10.80 -3.22
C PHE A 115 15.71 -11.72 -3.53
N GLY A 116 15.79 -12.23 -4.77
CA GLY A 116 16.86 -13.14 -5.17
C GLY A 116 16.89 -14.41 -4.33
N LEU A 117 18.06 -14.71 -3.76
CA LEU A 117 18.27 -15.83 -2.82
C LEU A 117 18.17 -15.41 -1.35
N ASP A 118 18.02 -14.10 -1.07
CA ASP A 118 18.07 -13.57 0.30
C ASP A 118 16.80 -13.89 1.07
N HIS A 119 15.64 -13.75 0.40
CA HIS A 119 14.32 -13.95 1.01
C HIS A 119 13.29 -14.52 0.02
N GLU A 120 12.28 -15.20 0.57
CA GLU A 120 11.13 -15.67 -0.21
C GLU A 120 10.37 -14.50 -0.86
N PRO A 121 9.85 -14.66 -2.10
CA PRO A 121 9.05 -13.63 -2.75
C PRO A 121 7.80 -13.25 -1.96
N ILE A 122 7.50 -11.96 -1.93
CA ILE A 122 6.28 -11.40 -1.32
C ILE A 122 5.37 -10.88 -2.43
N ILE A 123 4.07 -11.15 -2.32
CA ILE A 123 3.07 -10.65 -3.26
C ILE A 123 2.07 -9.78 -2.50
N GLU A 124 2.04 -8.50 -2.85
CA GLU A 124 1.01 -7.57 -2.37
C GLU A 124 -0.14 -7.56 -3.36
N PHE A 125 -1.31 -7.98 -2.90
CA PHE A 125 -2.53 -8.01 -3.71
C PHE A 125 -3.35 -6.75 -3.49
N SER A 126 -4.11 -6.39 -4.52
CA SER A 126 -5.04 -5.27 -4.49
C SER A 126 -4.38 -3.94 -4.13
N ASN A 127 -3.16 -3.70 -4.58
CA ASN A 127 -2.40 -2.50 -4.25
C ASN A 127 -3.11 -1.22 -4.76
N ILE A 128 -3.42 -1.18 -6.05
CA ILE A 128 -4.16 -0.09 -6.70
C ILE A 128 -5.64 -0.19 -6.34
N ALA A 129 -6.24 -1.39 -6.43
CA ALA A 129 -7.66 -1.59 -6.15
C ALA A 129 -8.06 -1.15 -4.72
N LEU A 130 -7.21 -1.40 -3.72
CA LEU A 130 -7.45 -0.96 -2.35
C LEU A 130 -7.39 0.56 -2.23
N ALA A 131 -6.38 1.18 -2.85
CA ALA A 131 -6.25 2.63 -2.86
C ALA A 131 -7.48 3.29 -3.51
N ASP A 132 -7.90 2.80 -4.67
CA ASP A 132 -9.09 3.30 -5.37
C ASP A 132 -10.36 3.16 -4.52
N ILE A 133 -10.57 2.01 -3.89
CA ILE A 133 -11.76 1.77 -3.06
C ILE A 133 -11.80 2.69 -1.84
N ILE A 134 -10.66 2.96 -1.19
CA ILE A 134 -10.57 3.88 -0.05
C ILE A 134 -10.79 5.32 -0.52
N ASN A 135 -10.00 5.78 -1.49
CA ASN A 135 -9.98 7.17 -1.94
C ASN A 135 -11.31 7.61 -2.53
N ASN A 136 -12.01 6.70 -3.23
CA ASN A 136 -13.34 6.96 -3.80
C ASN A 136 -14.48 6.53 -2.87
N ARG A 137 -14.19 6.11 -1.63
CA ARG A 137 -15.17 5.74 -0.60
C ARG A 137 -16.15 4.65 -1.04
N TYR A 138 -15.70 3.65 -1.81
CA TYR A 138 -16.53 2.57 -2.34
C TYR A 138 -16.83 1.47 -1.32
N ALA A 139 -17.48 1.83 -0.20
CA ALA A 139 -17.79 0.93 0.91
C ALA A 139 -18.57 -0.32 0.50
N LYS A 140 -19.53 -0.19 -0.42
CA LYS A 140 -20.31 -1.33 -0.91
C LYS A 140 -19.43 -2.39 -1.56
N ILE A 141 -18.42 -1.99 -2.33
CA ILE A 141 -17.50 -2.91 -3.01
C ILE A 141 -16.65 -3.63 -1.97
N PHE A 142 -16.05 -2.88 -1.03
CA PHE A 142 -15.29 -3.46 0.08
C PHE A 142 -16.13 -4.47 0.89
N TYR A 143 -17.36 -4.10 1.26
CA TYR A 143 -18.26 -4.97 2.04
C TYR A 143 -18.64 -6.24 1.30
N THR A 144 -18.78 -6.18 -0.03
CA THR A 144 -19.01 -7.35 -0.88
C THR A 144 -17.79 -8.26 -0.90
N SER A 145 -16.58 -7.72 -1.02
CA SER A 145 -15.34 -8.49 -1.07
C SER A 145 -15.13 -9.38 0.14
N ILE A 146 -15.61 -8.97 1.32
CA ILE A 146 -15.43 -9.69 2.59
C ILE A 146 -16.61 -10.61 2.96
N GLN A 147 -17.66 -10.73 2.13
CA GLN A 147 -18.89 -11.47 2.48
C GLN A 147 -18.69 -12.95 2.81
N HIS A 148 -17.63 -13.54 2.28
CA HIS A 148 -17.27 -14.95 2.45
C HIS A 148 -16.52 -15.24 3.77
N LEU A 149 -16.12 -14.19 4.49
CA LEU A 149 -15.42 -14.31 5.77
C LEU A 149 -16.42 -14.58 6.91
N GLY A 150 -15.94 -14.98 8.09
CA GLY A 150 -16.79 -15.14 9.28
C GLY A 150 -17.48 -13.83 9.69
N LYS A 151 -18.67 -13.90 10.30
CA LYS A 151 -19.46 -12.70 10.65
C LYS A 151 -18.72 -11.72 11.56
N ASP A 152 -17.94 -12.23 12.51
CA ASP A 152 -17.14 -11.39 13.41
C ASP A 152 -16.02 -10.66 12.67
N GLN A 153 -15.33 -11.36 11.76
CA GLN A 153 -14.32 -10.74 10.88
C GLN A 153 -14.96 -9.67 10.00
N GLN A 154 -16.12 -9.96 9.39
CA GLN A 154 -16.84 -8.97 8.60
C GLN A 154 -17.17 -7.71 9.40
N LYS A 155 -17.66 -7.87 10.63
CA LYS A 155 -18.01 -6.75 11.52
C LYS A 155 -16.79 -5.90 11.85
N ILE A 156 -15.65 -6.53 12.17
CA ILE A 156 -14.39 -5.83 12.47
C ILE A 156 -13.90 -5.06 11.23
N LEU A 157 -13.86 -5.71 10.07
CA LEU A 157 -13.37 -5.10 8.83
C LEU A 157 -14.25 -3.94 8.37
N ARG A 158 -15.58 -4.05 8.50
CA ARG A 158 -16.50 -2.94 8.21
C ARG A 158 -16.22 -1.73 9.09
N LYS A 159 -16.01 -1.93 10.39
CA LYS A 159 -15.67 -0.84 11.34
C LYS A 159 -14.33 -0.19 11.00
N ARG A 160 -13.31 -0.99 10.71
CA ARG A 160 -11.98 -0.49 10.32
C ARG A 160 -12.04 0.31 9.02
N PHE A 161 -12.74 -0.21 8.01
CA PHE A 161 -12.90 0.51 6.75
C PHE A 161 -13.67 1.81 6.94
N GLN A 162 -14.77 1.79 7.70
CA GLN A 162 -15.52 3.00 8.01
C GLN A 162 -14.66 4.03 8.74
N PHE A 163 -13.82 3.60 9.70
CA PHE A 163 -12.88 4.48 10.37
C PHE A 163 -11.92 5.18 9.41
N LEU A 164 -11.41 4.51 8.38
CA LEU A 164 -10.58 5.16 7.36
C LEU A 164 -11.36 6.26 6.61
N LEU A 165 -12.62 5.98 6.27
CA LEU A 165 -13.48 6.94 5.57
C LEU A 165 -13.87 8.14 6.44
N ASP A 166 -14.19 7.90 7.71
CA ASP A 166 -14.60 8.93 8.66
C ASP A 166 -13.45 9.91 8.97
N ASN A 167 -12.20 9.44 8.92
CA ASN A 167 -11.00 10.28 9.05
C ASN A 167 -10.50 10.85 7.72
N GLU A 168 -11.20 10.61 6.62
CA GLU A 168 -10.82 11.08 5.27
C GLU A 168 -9.38 10.68 4.87
N LEU A 169 -8.93 9.50 5.32
CA LEU A 169 -7.59 9.02 5.05
C LEU A 169 -7.43 8.69 3.57
N ARG A 170 -6.40 9.27 2.95
CA ARG A 170 -5.99 8.96 1.58
C ARG A 170 -5.05 7.76 1.59
N CYS A 171 -5.27 6.84 0.67
CA CYS A 171 -4.45 5.65 0.46
C CYS A 171 -3.58 5.83 -0.78
N VAL A 172 -2.26 5.70 -0.60
CA VAL A 172 -1.27 5.82 -1.68
C VAL A 172 -0.81 4.42 -2.11
N PRO A 173 -1.06 4.01 -3.37
CA PRO A 173 -0.62 2.71 -3.85
C PRO A 173 0.90 2.71 -4.08
N LEU A 174 1.52 1.54 -3.91
CA LEU A 174 2.90 1.32 -4.34
C LEU A 174 3.02 1.55 -5.84
N ASN A 175 4.09 2.25 -6.24
CA ASN A 175 4.47 2.47 -7.62
C ASN A 175 5.95 2.10 -7.81
N LYS A 176 6.46 2.22 -9.04
CA LYS A 176 7.85 1.85 -9.35
C LYS A 176 8.86 2.66 -8.54
N GLU A 177 8.65 3.96 -8.37
CA GLU A 177 9.55 4.84 -7.63
C GLU A 177 9.65 4.45 -6.15
N ILE A 178 8.51 4.21 -5.50
CA ILE A 178 8.47 3.75 -4.11
C ILE A 178 9.21 2.41 -3.96
N LEU A 179 9.01 1.47 -4.89
CA LEU A 179 9.66 0.16 -4.81
C LEU A 179 11.17 0.23 -5.04
N ASP A 180 11.62 1.01 -6.02
CA ASP A 180 13.06 1.22 -6.27
C ASP A 180 13.73 1.84 -5.03
N LEU A 181 13.09 2.84 -4.42
CA LEU A 181 13.55 3.43 -3.16
C LEU A 181 13.54 2.40 -2.01
N SER A 182 12.48 1.60 -1.90
CA SER A 182 12.35 0.59 -0.84
C SER A 182 13.47 -0.45 -0.89
N PHE A 183 13.88 -0.89 -2.09
CA PHE A 183 15.00 -1.82 -2.22
C PHE A 183 16.33 -1.17 -1.80
N LEU A 184 16.54 0.10 -2.13
CA LEU A 184 17.72 0.84 -1.66
C LEU A 184 17.73 0.96 -0.13
N LEU A 185 16.59 1.35 0.46
CA LEU A 185 16.43 1.47 1.90
C LEU A 185 16.63 0.13 2.61
N LEU A 186 16.03 -0.96 2.10
CA LEU A 186 16.19 -2.29 2.69
C LEU A 186 17.66 -2.72 2.71
N LYS A 187 18.41 -2.46 1.62
CA LYS A 187 19.83 -2.76 1.57
C LYS A 187 20.59 -2.00 2.66
N GLY A 188 20.39 -0.68 2.75
CA GLY A 188 21.03 0.14 3.78
C GLY A 188 20.63 -0.28 5.20
N PHE A 189 19.37 -0.65 5.40
CA PHE A 189 18.86 -1.14 6.67
C PHE A 189 19.58 -2.44 7.09
N MET A 190 19.69 -3.42 6.18
CA MET A 190 20.35 -4.70 6.45
C MET A 190 21.85 -4.59 6.75
N GLU A 191 22.52 -3.49 6.35
CA GLU A 191 23.94 -3.28 6.63
C GLU A 191 24.20 -2.87 8.09
N ARG A 192 23.20 -2.32 8.79
CA ARG A 192 23.39 -1.70 10.12
C ARG A 192 22.35 -2.11 11.17
N HIS A 193 21.22 -2.66 10.74
CA HIS A 193 20.09 -3.00 11.58
C HIS A 193 19.68 -4.47 11.40
N ASN A 194 19.07 -5.01 12.45
CA ASN A 194 18.58 -6.39 12.42
C ASN A 194 17.21 -6.46 11.75
N ILE A 195 17.08 -7.37 10.80
CA ILE A 195 15.79 -7.74 10.22
C ILE A 195 14.96 -8.50 11.26
N LYS A 196 13.67 -8.18 11.34
CA LYS A 196 12.71 -8.89 12.20
C LYS A 196 12.63 -10.35 11.79
N GLN A 197 12.38 -11.24 12.75
CA GLN A 197 12.24 -12.68 12.49
C GLN A 197 11.26 -12.98 11.34
N ASN A 198 10.16 -12.24 11.26
CA ASN A 198 9.32 -12.20 10.08
C ASN A 198 9.81 -11.09 9.14
N PHE A 199 10.52 -11.48 8.08
CA PHE A 199 11.04 -10.56 7.06
C PHE A 199 9.97 -9.63 6.49
N ARG A 200 8.73 -10.12 6.30
CA ARG A 200 7.63 -9.29 5.77
C ARG A 200 7.35 -8.08 6.65
N ASN A 201 7.51 -8.19 7.96
CA ASN A 201 7.29 -7.06 8.87
C ASN A 201 8.32 -5.95 8.59
N SER A 202 9.61 -6.30 8.57
CA SER A 202 10.66 -5.33 8.21
C SER A 202 10.47 -4.76 6.82
N TRP A 203 10.05 -5.59 5.85
CA TRP A 203 9.78 -5.11 4.50
C TRP A 203 8.59 -4.14 4.44
N ASN A 204 7.51 -4.40 5.17
CA ASN A 204 6.38 -3.49 5.29
C ASN A 204 6.80 -2.16 5.93
N ASP A 205 7.61 -2.19 6.99
CA ASP A 205 8.14 -0.98 7.63
C ASP A 205 8.96 -0.13 6.63
N ILE A 206 9.83 -0.78 5.84
CA ILE A 206 10.62 -0.12 4.79
C ILE A 206 9.74 0.45 3.67
N LEU A 207 8.71 -0.28 3.24
CA LEU A 207 7.76 0.22 2.23
C LEU A 207 6.99 1.46 2.72
N ILE A 208 6.64 1.49 4.01
CA ILE A 208 5.97 2.65 4.64
C ILE A 208 6.91 3.86 4.63
N LEU A 209 8.15 3.68 5.09
CA LEU A 209 9.16 4.74 5.09
C LEU A 209 9.45 5.23 3.65
N ALA A 210 9.62 4.32 2.70
CA ALA A 210 9.85 4.67 1.29
C ALA A 210 8.68 5.47 0.71
N THR A 211 7.44 5.14 1.09
CA THR A 211 6.26 5.88 0.64
C THR A 211 6.30 7.32 1.17
N ALA A 212 6.56 7.51 2.46
CA ALA A 212 6.68 8.85 3.05
C ALA A 212 7.81 9.67 2.39
N LEU A 213 8.99 9.07 2.21
CA LEU A 213 10.13 9.69 1.55
C LEU A 213 9.84 10.06 0.09
N ALA A 214 9.24 9.17 -0.71
CA ALA A 214 8.91 9.45 -2.11
C ALA A 214 7.96 10.65 -2.26
N PHE A 215 7.15 10.94 -1.25
CA PHE A 215 6.25 12.09 -1.21
C PHE A 215 6.84 13.31 -0.49
N SER A 216 8.06 13.20 0.05
CA SER A 216 8.69 14.22 0.91
C SER A 216 7.74 14.68 2.02
N ALA A 217 7.18 13.70 2.71
CA ALA A 217 6.02 13.81 3.57
C ALA A 217 6.35 13.17 4.92
N ASP A 218 5.99 13.84 6.02
CA ASP A 218 6.36 13.40 7.37
C ASP A 218 5.78 12.02 7.71
N LEU A 219 6.44 11.26 8.59
CA LEU A 219 6.01 9.94 9.03
C LEU A 219 5.90 9.87 10.55
N ASP A 220 4.73 9.47 11.03
CA ASP A 220 4.50 9.15 12.43
C ASP A 220 4.56 7.63 12.60
N THR A 221 5.47 7.17 13.47
CA THR A 221 5.70 5.75 13.73
C THR A 221 5.96 5.44 15.20
N ARG A 222 5.75 4.19 15.61
CA ARG A 222 6.22 3.68 16.92
C ARG A 222 7.39 2.69 16.81
N ASP A 223 7.86 2.44 15.60
CA ASP A 223 8.97 1.52 15.40
C ASP A 223 10.29 2.25 15.67
N ASN A 224 10.88 1.97 16.84
CA ASN A 224 12.16 2.56 17.25
C ASN A 224 13.31 2.19 16.31
N GLU A 225 13.30 0.98 15.73
CA GLU A 225 14.35 0.53 14.83
C GLU A 225 14.26 1.26 13.49
N LEU A 226 13.05 1.33 12.92
CA LEU A 226 12.77 2.08 11.70
C LEU A 226 13.09 3.57 11.91
N SER A 227 12.68 4.14 13.04
CA SER A 227 12.93 5.54 13.37
C SER A 227 14.41 5.85 13.46
N ARG A 228 15.18 4.99 14.14
CA ARG A 228 16.63 5.13 14.25
C ARG A 228 17.28 5.10 12.86
N PHE A 229 16.93 4.10 12.03
CA PHE A 229 17.43 4.02 10.66
C PHE A 229 17.09 5.27 9.83
N ALA A 230 15.84 5.74 9.93
CA ALA A 230 15.38 6.93 9.22
C ALA A 230 16.15 8.18 9.67
N VAL A 231 16.35 8.37 10.97
CA VAL A 231 17.09 9.51 11.53
C VAL A 231 18.56 9.50 11.14
N GLU A 232 19.20 8.33 11.13
CA GLU A 232 20.62 8.22 10.78
C GLU A 232 20.93 8.65 9.35
N GLN A 233 19.96 8.57 8.44
CA GLN A 233 20.23 8.62 7.00
C GLN A 233 19.34 9.59 6.21
N TYR A 234 18.16 9.96 6.72
CA TYR A 234 17.12 10.62 5.92
C TYR A 234 16.28 11.67 6.65
N ALA A 235 16.06 11.56 7.97
CA ALA A 235 15.20 12.50 8.69
C ALA A 235 15.95 13.79 9.00
N GLN A 236 15.34 14.93 8.65
CA GLN A 236 15.89 16.25 8.97
C GLN A 236 15.72 16.57 10.45
N SER A 237 14.55 16.22 10.98
CA SER A 237 14.25 16.36 12.39
C SER A 237 13.38 15.20 12.84
N PHE A 238 13.47 14.89 14.12
CA PHE A 238 12.59 13.93 14.76
C PHE A 238 12.11 14.49 16.09
N LYS A 239 10.86 14.19 16.43
CA LYS A 239 10.29 14.52 17.73
C LYS A 239 9.72 13.25 18.32
N ASN A 240 10.28 12.86 19.46
CA ASN A 240 9.69 11.80 20.26
C ASN A 240 8.58 12.39 21.12
N THR A 241 7.39 11.81 21.03
CA THR A 241 6.27 12.09 21.92
C THR A 241 5.99 10.85 22.77
N ASP A 242 5.22 10.99 23.85
CA ASP A 242 4.86 9.82 24.69
C ASP A 242 4.12 8.71 23.91
N SER A 243 3.56 9.04 22.75
CA SER A 243 2.71 8.13 21.96
C SER A 243 3.38 7.63 20.68
N PHE A 244 4.24 8.43 20.05
CA PHE A 244 4.85 8.15 18.75
C PHE A 244 6.08 9.02 18.46
N ILE A 245 6.88 8.58 17.49
CA ILE A 245 8.01 9.31 16.92
C ILE A 245 7.55 9.94 15.61
N HIS A 246 7.63 11.26 15.55
CA HIS A 246 7.41 12.04 14.34
C HIS A 246 8.74 12.24 13.60
N LEU A 247 8.77 11.90 12.33
CA LEU A 247 9.93 12.03 11.43
C LEU A 247 9.58 13.01 10.32
N SER A 248 10.39 14.06 10.14
CA SER A 248 10.19 15.04 9.08
C SER A 248 11.27 14.96 8.01
N PHE A 249 10.88 15.08 6.74
CA PHE A 249 11.74 14.89 5.57
C PHE A 249 11.64 16.10 4.63
N THR A 250 12.75 16.49 4.02
CA THR A 250 12.77 17.58 3.01
C THR A 250 13.04 17.05 1.61
N LYS A 251 12.61 17.80 0.60
CA LYS A 251 12.83 17.47 -0.82
C LYS A 251 14.31 17.46 -1.23
N ASP A 252 15.14 18.27 -0.59
CA ASP A 252 16.48 18.58 -1.09
C ASP A 252 17.49 17.44 -0.84
N GLU A 253 17.29 16.63 0.20
CA GLU A 253 18.22 15.55 0.58
C GLU A 253 18.02 14.26 -0.22
N LEU A 254 16.80 13.97 -0.68
CA LEU A 254 16.51 12.82 -1.54
C LEU A 254 17.23 12.90 -2.90
N THR A 255 17.55 14.13 -3.33
CA THR A 255 18.21 14.37 -4.62
C THR A 255 19.70 14.02 -4.58
N GLN A 256 20.35 14.07 -3.41
CA GLN A 256 21.77 13.74 -3.26
C GLN A 256 22.05 12.23 -3.22
N GLN A 257 21.03 11.41 -2.94
CA GLN A 257 21.14 9.95 -2.95
C GLN A 257 20.47 9.29 -4.17
N LYS A 258 20.20 10.05 -5.24
CA LYS A 258 19.97 9.41 -6.54
C LYS A 258 21.20 8.53 -6.80
N PRO A 259 21.02 7.23 -7.10
CA PRO A 259 22.16 6.39 -7.39
C PRO A 259 22.91 7.03 -8.55
N ASN A 260 24.14 7.46 -8.28
CA ASN A 260 25.07 7.82 -9.34
C ASN A 260 24.99 6.69 -10.37
N ARG A 261 24.63 7.06 -11.60
CA ARG A 261 24.83 6.20 -12.76
C ARG A 261 26.31 5.80 -12.68
N GLU A 262 26.57 4.53 -12.38
CA GLU A 262 27.90 3.91 -12.25
C GLU A 262 28.63 4.04 -10.89
N SER A 263 28.03 3.51 -9.81
CA SER A 263 28.85 3.04 -8.68
C SER A 263 29.51 1.70 -9.06
N LYS A 264 30.83 1.70 -9.26
CA LYS A 264 31.71 0.55 -9.59
C LYS A 264 31.81 -0.53 -8.48
N GLY A 265 30.69 -0.89 -7.86
CA GLY A 265 30.56 -1.92 -6.83
C GLY A 265 29.13 -2.47 -6.73
N TYR A 266 28.30 -2.29 -7.76
CA TYR A 266 26.92 -2.78 -7.80
C TYR A 266 26.90 -4.32 -7.81
N ILE A 267 26.80 -4.93 -6.63
CA ILE A 267 26.36 -6.32 -6.50
C ILE A 267 24.84 -6.29 -6.73
N ASN A 268 24.43 -6.65 -7.94
CA ASN A 268 23.03 -6.87 -8.25
C ASN A 268 22.52 -8.05 -7.41
N ARG A 269 21.82 -7.78 -6.30
CA ARG A 269 21.21 -8.83 -5.46
C ARG A 269 20.08 -9.60 -6.19
N GLY A 270 19.77 -9.22 -7.44
CA GLY A 270 18.70 -9.82 -8.23
C GLY A 270 17.31 -9.37 -7.76
N TRP A 271 17.24 -8.37 -6.88
CA TRP A 271 16.00 -7.83 -6.35
C TRP A 271 15.24 -7.09 -7.44
N LYS A 272 13.94 -7.35 -7.53
CA LYS A 272 13.08 -6.74 -8.55
C LYS A 272 11.62 -6.81 -8.15
N ALA A 273 10.82 -5.92 -8.73
CA ALA A 273 9.38 -5.95 -8.59
C ALA A 273 8.69 -6.02 -9.95
N LYS A 274 7.51 -6.65 -9.99
CA LYS A 274 6.64 -6.74 -11.17
C LYS A 274 5.22 -6.38 -10.78
N PHE A 275 4.63 -5.48 -11.57
CA PHE A 275 3.22 -5.13 -11.45
C PHE A 275 2.39 -6.02 -12.38
N HIS A 276 1.31 -6.57 -11.85
CA HIS A 276 0.28 -7.25 -12.60
C HIS A 276 -1.02 -6.48 -12.42
N HIS A 277 -1.69 -6.23 -13.54
CA HIS A 277 -2.76 -5.28 -13.69
C HIS A 277 -4.10 -5.92 -13.99
#